data_AF-A0AAD1D5P8-F1
#
_entry.id   AF-A0AAD1D5P8-F1
#
_cell.length_a   1.000
_cell.length_b   1.000
_cell.length_c   1.000
_cell.angle_alpha   90.00
_cell.angle_beta   90.00
_cell.angle_gamma   90.00
#
_symmetry.space_group_name_H-M   'P 1'
#
loop_
_entity.id
_entity.type
_entity.pdbx_description
1 polymer ?
#
loop_
_entity_poly.entity_id
_entity_poly.type
_entity_poly.pdbx_seq_one_letter_code
_entity_poly.pdbx_strand_id
1 'polypeptide(L)'
;MTQAADELASDRRRWAMPGSAWDRQVAILKRLLPATAALILLACLVWPLTAQQEFSFILSRDGVEKAGERLRMEAPMYRGEDSKGRPFSILADEAVQRTSNEPVVELKRIEARLTMQEGIATVTAPSGRYDLEAEKLNVLGPVVFHRPDGYVLQTGDVAVSLPTRKVTSVGRVSGRMPLGSFSASRLDADMETRVVTLSGGVKMRITQR
;
A
#
# COMPACT_ATOMS: atom_id res chain seq x y z
N MET A 1 -97.06 12.92 -31.85
CA MET A 1 -95.70 13.26 -32.32
C MET A 1 -94.96 13.90 -31.16
N THR A 2 -93.74 13.45 -30.92
CA THR A 2 -93.13 13.30 -29.58
C THR A 2 -92.44 14.55 -29.04
N GLN A 3 -93.01 15.16 -27.99
CA GLN A 3 -92.45 16.32 -27.27
C GLN A 3 -91.07 16.06 -26.62
N ALA A 4 -90.77 14.80 -26.30
CA ALA A 4 -89.47 14.41 -25.72
C ALA A 4 -88.28 14.59 -26.68
N ALA A 5 -88.52 14.67 -27.99
CA ALA A 5 -87.44 14.87 -28.96
C ALA A 5 -86.97 16.34 -29.04
N ASP A 6 -87.86 17.30 -28.77
CA ASP A 6 -87.54 18.73 -28.82
C ASP A 6 -86.81 19.23 -27.56
N GLU A 7 -87.10 18.66 -26.39
CA GLU A 7 -86.41 19.05 -25.15
C GLU A 7 -84.92 18.66 -25.16
N LEU A 8 -84.59 17.45 -25.64
CA LEU A 8 -83.20 17.00 -25.77
C LEU A 8 -82.40 17.78 -26.83
N ALA A 9 -83.06 18.31 -27.85
CA ALA A 9 -82.43 19.17 -28.85
C ALA A 9 -82.12 20.57 -28.30
N SER A 10 -82.90 21.05 -27.32
CA SER A 10 -82.77 22.39 -26.74
C SER A 10 -81.60 22.52 -25.73
N ASP A 11 -81.31 21.47 -24.97
CA ASP A 11 -80.21 21.48 -23.99
C ASP A 11 -78.83 21.42 -24.64
N ARG A 12 -78.69 20.65 -25.74
CA ARG A 12 -77.44 20.62 -26.52
C ARG A 12 -77.13 21.94 -27.22
N ARG A 13 -78.15 22.73 -27.56
CA ARG A 13 -77.97 24.05 -28.21
C ARG A 13 -77.44 25.12 -27.25
N ARG A 14 -77.69 25.02 -25.94
CA ARG A 14 -77.20 26.01 -24.95
C ARG A 14 -75.70 25.89 -24.66
N TRP A 15 -75.12 24.70 -24.84
CA TRP A 15 -73.67 24.49 -24.69
C TRP A 15 -72.84 24.96 -25.90
N ALA A 16 -73.48 25.30 -27.02
CA ALA A 16 -72.83 25.74 -28.25
C ALA A 16 -72.97 27.26 -28.53
N MET A 17 -73.51 28.04 -27.58
CA MET A 17 -73.62 29.50 -27.72
C MET A 17 -72.34 30.20 -27.25
N PRO A 18 -71.72 31.08 -28.08
CA PRO A 18 -70.50 31.78 -27.71
C PRO A 18 -70.76 32.72 -26.52
N GLY A 19 -70.00 32.54 -25.43
CA GLY A 19 -70.09 33.35 -24.21
C GLY A 19 -70.69 32.65 -22.99
N SER A 20 -70.86 31.33 -23.04
CA SER A 20 -71.33 30.52 -21.90
C SER A 20 -70.37 30.57 -20.69
N ALA A 21 -70.84 30.21 -19.50
CA ALA A 21 -69.98 30.12 -18.30
C ALA A 21 -68.80 29.16 -18.49
N TRP A 22 -68.99 28.12 -19.32
CA TRP A 22 -67.95 27.19 -19.74
C TRP A 22 -66.89 27.85 -20.61
N ASP A 23 -67.28 28.68 -21.60
CA ASP A 23 -66.32 29.45 -22.40
C ASP A 23 -65.46 30.38 -21.54
N ARG A 24 -66.03 30.97 -20.48
CA ARG A 24 -65.29 31.81 -19.54
C ARG A 24 -64.27 31.01 -18.74
N GLN A 25 -64.64 29.82 -18.26
CA GLN A 25 -63.73 28.91 -17.57
C GLN A 25 -62.61 28.43 -18.51
N VAL A 26 -62.94 28.06 -19.75
CA VAL A 26 -61.97 27.65 -20.76
C VAL A 26 -61.04 28.81 -21.14
N ALA A 27 -61.55 30.04 -21.26
CA ALA A 27 -60.73 31.21 -21.54
C ALA A 27 -59.76 31.56 -20.39
N ILE A 28 -60.19 31.37 -19.14
CA ILE A 28 -59.32 31.50 -17.95
C ILE A 28 -58.26 30.40 -17.95
N LEU A 29 -58.66 29.14 -18.14
CA LEU A 29 -57.74 28.01 -18.16
C LEU A 29 -56.69 28.13 -19.28
N LYS A 30 -57.09 28.60 -20.47
CA LYS A 30 -56.18 28.86 -21.59
C LYS A 30 -55.09 29.88 -21.28
N ARG A 31 -55.30 30.78 -20.31
CA ARG A 31 -54.28 31.77 -19.87
C ARG A 31 -53.54 31.31 -18.61
N LEU A 32 -54.26 30.71 -17.66
CA LEU A 32 -53.71 30.28 -16.37
C LEU A 32 -52.71 29.13 -16.56
N LEU A 33 -53.04 28.17 -17.42
CA LEU A 33 -52.26 26.95 -17.62
C LEU A 33 -50.86 27.24 -18.20
N PRO A 34 -50.70 28.00 -19.31
CA PRO A 34 -49.37 28.38 -19.78
C PRO A 34 -48.63 29.30 -18.79
N ALA A 35 -49.35 30.15 -18.04
CA ALA A 35 -48.72 30.99 -17.02
C ALA A 35 -48.13 30.17 -15.86
N THR A 36 -48.84 29.14 -15.39
CA THR A 36 -48.33 28.23 -14.34
C THR A 36 -47.16 27.38 -14.84
N ALA A 37 -47.21 26.92 -16.09
CA ALA A 37 -46.09 26.19 -16.69
C ALA A 37 -44.84 27.08 -16.78
N ALA A 38 -45.00 28.34 -17.21
CA ALA A 38 -43.91 29.32 -17.25
C ALA A 38 -43.33 29.59 -15.85
N LEU A 39 -44.19 29.71 -14.83
CA LEU A 39 -43.76 29.90 -13.44
C LEU A 39 -42.91 28.72 -12.93
N ILE A 40 -43.34 27.48 -13.17
CA ILE A 40 -42.59 26.27 -12.79
C ILE A 40 -41.25 26.22 -13.51
N LEU A 41 -41.23 26.53 -14.81
CA LEU A 41 -40.01 26.53 -15.62
C LEU A 41 -39.00 27.56 -15.10
N LEU A 42 -39.48 28.76 -14.75
CA LEU A 42 -38.66 29.84 -14.17
C LEU A 42 -38.13 29.44 -12.79
N ALA A 43 -38.94 28.78 -11.96
CA ALA A 43 -38.51 28.22 -10.67
C ALA A 43 -37.43 27.15 -10.85
N CYS A 44 -37.57 26.21 -11.79
CA CYS A 44 -36.53 25.23 -12.11
C CYS A 44 -35.22 25.86 -12.60
N LEU A 45 -35.30 26.99 -13.29
CA LEU A 45 -34.11 27.70 -13.79
C LEU A 45 -33.37 28.44 -12.67
N VAL A 46 -34.09 28.98 -11.69
CA VAL A 46 -33.52 29.69 -10.53
C VAL A 46 -33.08 28.73 -9.43
N TRP A 47 -33.74 27.58 -9.28
CA TRP A 47 -33.42 26.55 -8.28
C TRP A 47 -31.93 26.17 -8.19
N PRO A 48 -31.23 25.87 -9.31
CA PRO A 48 -29.80 25.52 -9.25
C PRO A 48 -28.89 26.70 -8.86
N LEU A 49 -29.32 27.95 -9.07
CA LEU A 49 -28.56 29.13 -8.66
C LEU A 49 -28.64 29.36 -7.14
N THR A 50 -29.74 28.93 -6.50
CA THR A 50 -29.89 28.95 -5.04
C THR A 50 -29.42 27.67 -4.36
N ALA A 51 -29.30 26.57 -5.11
CA ALA A 51 -28.77 25.30 -4.63
C ALA A 51 -27.22 25.30 -4.66
N GLN A 52 -26.60 26.30 -4.04
CA GLN A 52 -25.28 26.09 -3.44
C GLN A 52 -25.49 25.31 -2.13
N GLN A 53 -25.80 24.03 -2.25
CA GLN A 53 -25.66 23.10 -1.15
C GLN A 53 -24.69 22.03 -1.59
N GLU A 54 -23.58 22.04 -0.87
CA GLU A 54 -22.46 21.14 -0.93
C GLU A 54 -22.96 19.69 -0.96
N PHE A 55 -23.06 19.10 -2.15
CA PHE A 55 -22.87 17.66 -2.28
C PHE A 55 -21.37 17.40 -2.13
N SER A 56 -20.85 17.68 -0.94
CA SER A 56 -19.71 16.96 -0.42
C SER A 56 -20.21 15.54 -0.24
N PHE A 57 -20.05 14.73 -1.29
CA PHE A 57 -19.97 13.29 -1.15
C PHE A 57 -18.69 13.00 -0.35
N ILE A 58 -18.71 13.34 0.93
CA ILE A 58 -17.92 12.65 1.94
C ILE A 58 -18.48 11.23 1.95
N LEU A 59 -17.86 10.39 1.12
CA LEU A 59 -17.63 9.00 1.44
C LEU A 59 -17.52 8.91 2.96
N SER A 60 -18.43 8.20 3.63
CA SER A 60 -18.38 7.94 5.06
C SER A 60 -17.00 7.37 5.41
N ARG A 61 -16.08 8.27 5.79
CA ARG A 61 -14.70 8.01 6.16
C ARG A 61 -14.49 8.18 7.67
N ASP A 62 -15.58 8.28 8.43
CA ASP A 62 -15.56 8.41 9.89
C ASP A 62 -16.11 7.16 10.59
N GLY A 63 -15.88 5.99 10.00
CA GLY A 63 -16.34 4.72 10.57
C GLY A 63 -15.77 3.46 9.92
N VAL A 64 -14.67 3.58 9.16
CA VAL A 64 -13.83 2.41 8.94
C VAL A 64 -12.88 2.41 10.12
N GLU A 65 -13.25 1.69 11.19
CA GLU A 65 -12.24 0.99 11.98
C GLU A 65 -11.27 0.39 10.96
N LYS A 66 -10.10 1.02 10.80
CA LYS A 66 -8.97 0.35 10.16
C LYS A 66 -8.72 -0.83 11.08
N ALA A 67 -9.38 -1.96 10.82
CA ALA A 67 -8.99 -3.25 11.36
C ALA A 67 -7.48 -3.28 11.19
N GLY A 68 -6.72 -3.31 12.30
CA GLY A 68 -5.29 -3.06 12.27
C GLY A 68 -4.67 -3.86 11.14
N GLU A 69 -4.28 -3.18 10.05
CA GLU A 69 -3.87 -3.81 8.81
C GLU A 69 -2.52 -4.46 9.07
N ARG A 70 -2.57 -5.67 9.60
CA ARG A 70 -1.40 -6.47 9.93
C ARG A 70 -1.18 -7.41 8.77
N LEU A 71 -0.27 -7.03 7.86
CA LEU A 71 0.23 -7.96 6.88
C LEU A 71 1.19 -8.92 7.57
N ARG A 72 0.83 -10.20 7.58
CA ARG A 72 1.69 -11.29 8.02
C ARG A 72 1.94 -12.19 6.83
N MET A 73 3.20 -12.47 6.56
CA MET A 73 3.65 -13.42 5.57
C MET A 73 4.32 -14.59 6.28
N GLU A 74 3.96 -15.81 5.87
CA GLU A 74 4.60 -17.04 6.31
C GLU A 74 5.61 -17.49 5.25
N ALA A 75 6.81 -17.88 5.69
CA ALA A 75 7.91 -18.28 4.83
C ALA A 75 8.22 -17.32 3.65
N PRO A 76 8.23 -15.98 3.84
CA PRO A 76 8.54 -15.05 2.76
C PRO A 76 9.96 -15.28 2.24
N MET A 77 10.10 -15.22 0.92
CA MET A 77 11.37 -15.41 0.23
C MET A 77 11.63 -14.30 -0.77
N TYR A 78 12.76 -13.63 -0.62
CA TYR A 78 13.30 -12.70 -1.59
C TYR A 78 14.37 -13.39 -2.42
N ARG A 79 14.38 -13.17 -3.73
CA ARG A 79 15.40 -13.67 -4.66
C ARG A 79 15.95 -12.52 -5.46
N GLY A 80 17.25 -12.54 -5.69
CA GLY A 80 17.92 -11.56 -6.53
C GLY A 80 19.20 -12.13 -7.11
N GLU A 81 19.90 -11.30 -7.86
CA GLU A 81 21.20 -11.63 -8.45
C GLU A 81 22.25 -10.63 -7.97
N ASP A 82 23.47 -11.11 -7.76
CA ASP A 82 24.61 -10.26 -7.42
C ASP A 82 25.16 -9.52 -8.65
N SER A 83 26.19 -8.68 -8.45
CA SER A 83 26.85 -7.94 -9.54
C SER A 83 27.47 -8.79 -10.64
N LYS A 84 27.57 -10.12 -10.46
CA LYS A 84 28.07 -11.09 -11.44
C LYS A 84 26.95 -12.00 -11.96
N GLY A 85 25.68 -11.67 -11.74
CA GLY A 85 24.52 -12.46 -12.17
C GLY A 85 24.35 -13.77 -11.37
N ARG A 86 24.97 -13.90 -10.20
CA ARG A 86 24.86 -15.11 -9.38
C ARG A 86 23.63 -14.98 -8.47
N PRO A 87 22.75 -15.99 -8.41
CA PRO A 87 21.53 -15.90 -7.63
C PRO A 87 21.83 -15.93 -6.13
N PHE A 88 21.07 -15.14 -5.38
CA PHE A 88 20.97 -15.22 -3.93
C PHE A 88 19.51 -15.28 -3.52
N SER A 89 19.25 -15.88 -2.35
CA SER A 89 17.91 -15.90 -1.75
C SER A 89 17.98 -15.53 -0.28
N ILE A 90 16.96 -14.82 0.20
CA ILE A 90 16.76 -14.49 1.61
C ILE A 90 15.40 -15.07 1.99
N LEU A 91 15.40 -16.01 2.92
CA LEU A 91 14.22 -16.63 3.50
C LEU A 91 14.06 -16.10 4.93
N ALA A 92 12.82 -15.89 5.35
CA ALA A 92 12.48 -15.74 6.76
C ALA A 92 11.29 -16.64 7.07
N ASP A 93 11.13 -17.06 8.32
CA ASP A 93 9.98 -17.89 8.70
C ASP A 93 8.70 -17.08 8.82
N GLU A 94 8.80 -15.83 9.29
CA GLU A 94 7.68 -14.91 9.43
C GLU A 94 8.16 -13.51 9.06
N ALA A 95 7.34 -12.77 8.30
CA ALA A 95 7.47 -11.33 8.14
C ALA A 95 6.17 -10.65 8.57
N VAL A 96 6.26 -9.67 9.46
CA VAL A 96 5.10 -8.94 9.98
C VAL A 96 5.29 -7.46 9.74
N GLN A 97 4.36 -6.86 9.01
CA GLN A 97 4.15 -5.42 9.00
C GLN A 97 2.95 -5.13 9.89
N ARG A 98 3.14 -4.32 10.94
CA ARG A 98 2.10 -4.07 11.96
C ARG A 98 0.96 -3.21 11.44
N THR A 99 1.30 -2.26 10.58
CA THR A 99 0.35 -1.34 9.94
C THR A 99 0.93 -0.87 8.61
N SER A 100 0.09 -0.71 7.60
CA SER A 100 0.48 -0.12 6.31
C SER A 100 1.04 1.30 6.41
N ASN A 101 0.76 2.01 7.51
CA ASN A 101 1.29 3.35 7.78
C ASN A 101 2.75 3.35 8.24
N GLU A 102 3.26 2.24 8.77
CA GLU A 102 4.63 2.10 9.23
C GLU A 102 5.39 1.26 8.18
N PRO A 103 6.40 1.83 7.50
CA PRO A 103 7.13 1.15 6.44
C PRO A 103 8.13 0.13 7.00
N VAL A 104 7.84 -0.50 8.14
CA VAL A 104 8.76 -1.42 8.82
C VAL A 104 8.19 -2.84 8.81
N VAL A 105 9.00 -3.77 8.30
CA VAL A 105 8.73 -5.20 8.28
C VAL A 105 9.63 -5.89 9.29
N GLU A 106 9.04 -6.53 10.29
CA GLU A 106 9.73 -7.38 11.26
C GLU A 106 9.90 -8.79 10.70
N LEU A 107 11.14 -9.23 10.54
CA LEU A 107 11.53 -10.54 10.03
C LEU A 107 11.96 -11.44 11.20
N LYS A 108 11.56 -12.72 11.17
CA LYS A 108 11.99 -13.73 12.16
C LYS A 108 12.68 -14.90 11.47
N ARG A 109 13.74 -15.41 12.11
CA ARG A 109 14.56 -16.55 11.68
C ARG A 109 14.95 -16.42 10.20
N ILE A 110 15.87 -15.50 9.96
CA ILE A 110 16.35 -15.15 8.63
C ILE A 110 17.45 -16.14 8.22
N GLU A 111 17.35 -16.69 7.02
CA GLU A 111 18.37 -17.47 6.36
C GLU A 111 18.63 -16.89 4.96
N ALA A 112 19.84 -16.41 4.71
CA ALA A 112 20.26 -16.03 3.37
C ALA A 112 21.21 -17.06 2.77
N ARG A 113 21.05 -17.35 1.49
CA ARG A 113 21.92 -18.22 0.69
C ARG A 113 22.52 -17.42 -0.44
N LEU A 114 23.85 -17.42 -0.52
CA LEU A 114 24.60 -16.70 -1.52
C LEU A 114 25.39 -17.68 -2.38
N THR A 115 25.16 -17.65 -3.69
CA THR A 115 25.92 -18.49 -4.62
C THR A 115 27.28 -17.85 -4.89
N MET A 116 28.35 -18.50 -4.44
CA MET A 116 29.74 -18.05 -4.63
C MET A 116 30.51 -19.02 -5.53
N GLN A 117 31.76 -18.68 -5.89
CA GLN A 117 32.59 -19.58 -6.70
C GLN A 117 33.02 -20.82 -5.91
N GLU A 118 33.19 -20.64 -4.60
CA GLU A 118 33.62 -21.66 -3.65
C GLU A 118 32.46 -22.55 -3.15
N GLY A 119 31.23 -22.27 -3.58
CA GLY A 119 30.01 -22.96 -3.15
C GLY A 119 28.94 -22.01 -2.60
N ILE A 120 27.92 -22.58 -1.97
CA ILE A 120 26.82 -21.82 -1.38
C ILE A 120 27.22 -21.37 0.02
N ALA A 121 27.33 -20.06 0.23
CA ALA A 121 27.49 -19.48 1.56
C ALA A 121 26.11 -19.26 2.20
N THR A 122 26.04 -19.43 3.53
CA THR A 122 24.83 -19.24 4.31
C THR A 122 25.03 -18.14 5.35
N VAL A 123 24.01 -17.30 5.54
CA VAL A 123 23.92 -16.32 6.62
C VAL A 123 22.68 -16.66 7.41
N THR A 124 22.78 -16.71 8.74
CA THR A 124 21.64 -16.94 9.63
C THR A 124 21.56 -15.84 10.68
N ALA A 125 20.34 -15.45 11.02
CA ALA A 125 20.08 -14.49 12.08
C ALA A 125 18.70 -14.73 12.72
N PRO A 126 18.53 -14.47 14.03
CA PRO A 126 17.27 -14.73 14.72
C PRO A 126 16.15 -13.77 14.33
N SER A 127 16.47 -12.50 14.04
CA SER A 127 15.48 -11.50 13.67
C SER A 127 16.10 -10.32 12.93
N GLY A 128 15.25 -9.54 12.25
CA GLY A 128 15.66 -8.30 11.61
C GLY A 128 14.49 -7.36 11.41
N ARG A 129 14.78 -6.09 11.21
CA ARG A 129 13.82 -5.05 10.87
C ARG A 129 14.21 -4.46 9.54
N TYR A 130 13.33 -4.60 8.56
CA TYR A 130 13.51 -4.03 7.24
C TYR A 130 12.66 -2.76 7.13
N ASP A 131 13.33 -1.63 6.94
CA ASP A 131 12.71 -0.35 6.63
C ASP A 131 12.56 -0.24 5.11
N LEU A 132 11.32 -0.24 4.63
CA LEU A 132 10.95 -0.19 3.22
C LEU A 132 11.25 1.17 2.59
N GLU A 133 11.21 2.25 3.37
CA GLU A 133 11.40 3.61 2.87
C GLU A 133 12.89 3.97 2.83
N ALA A 134 13.63 3.63 3.89
CA ALA A 134 15.07 3.86 3.96
C ALA A 134 15.88 2.75 3.24
N GLU A 135 15.23 1.67 2.82
CA GLU A 135 15.84 0.45 2.26
C GLU A 135 16.99 -0.09 3.13
N LYS A 136 16.76 -0.10 4.45
CA LYS A 136 17.74 -0.54 5.45
C LYS A 136 17.25 -1.76 6.20
N LEU A 137 18.09 -2.80 6.23
CA LEU A 137 17.87 -4.00 7.02
C LEU A 137 18.77 -3.98 8.26
N ASN A 138 18.15 -3.81 9.42
CA ASN A 138 18.81 -3.93 10.72
C ASN A 138 18.58 -5.34 11.25
N VAL A 139 19.60 -6.18 11.18
CA VAL A 139 19.58 -7.55 11.68
C VAL A 139 20.01 -7.54 13.14
N LEU A 140 19.16 -8.07 14.02
CA LEU A 140 19.50 -8.25 15.42
C LEU A 140 20.16 -9.61 15.60
N GLY A 141 21.37 -9.59 16.16
CA GLY A 141 22.26 -10.73 16.25
C GLY A 141 21.85 -11.77 17.31
N PRO A 142 22.59 -12.90 17.37
CA PRO A 142 23.84 -13.15 16.65
C PRO A 142 23.62 -13.44 15.16
N VAL A 143 24.47 -12.85 14.31
CA VAL A 143 24.53 -13.15 12.87
C VAL A 143 25.70 -14.09 12.62
N VAL A 144 25.43 -15.21 11.96
CA VAL A 144 26.43 -16.22 11.63
C VAL A 144 26.51 -16.40 10.12
N PHE A 145 27.69 -16.20 9.57
CA PHE A 145 28.03 -16.48 8.18
C PHE A 145 28.92 -17.73 8.10
N HIS A 146 28.58 -18.64 7.19
CA HIS A 146 29.30 -19.86 6.95
C HIS A 146 29.51 -20.06 5.45
N ARG A 147 30.74 -20.46 5.06
CA ARG A 147 31.07 -20.80 3.69
C ARG A 147 31.77 -22.16 3.63
N PRO A 148 31.54 -22.98 2.58
CA PRO A 148 32.03 -24.36 2.52
C PRO A 148 33.56 -24.51 2.56
N ASP A 149 34.29 -23.47 2.21
CA ASP A 149 35.76 -23.43 2.20
C ASP A 149 36.38 -23.19 3.60
N GLY A 150 35.59 -23.32 4.68
CA GLY A 150 36.07 -23.23 6.06
C GLY A 150 36.06 -21.81 6.64
N TYR A 151 35.41 -20.86 5.95
CA TYR A 151 35.19 -19.52 6.49
C TYR A 151 33.94 -19.49 7.36
N VAL A 152 34.11 -19.04 8.60
CA VAL A 152 33.02 -18.84 9.56
C VAL A 152 33.18 -17.47 10.19
N LEU A 153 32.12 -16.67 10.20
CA LEU A 153 32.11 -15.35 10.81
C LEU A 153 30.88 -15.22 11.71
N GLN A 154 31.09 -14.70 12.90
CA GLN A 154 30.04 -14.40 13.86
C GLN A 154 30.16 -12.95 14.32
N THR A 155 29.03 -12.25 14.31
CA THR A 155 28.91 -10.88 14.79
C THR A 155 27.62 -10.72 15.58
N GLY A 156 27.53 -9.63 16.36
CA GLY A 156 26.27 -9.17 16.94
C GLY A 156 25.37 -8.55 15.87
N ASP A 157 24.79 -7.41 16.17
CA ASP A 157 23.88 -6.70 15.27
C ASP A 157 24.59 -6.24 13.99
N VAL A 158 23.84 -6.19 12.89
CA VAL A 158 24.35 -5.81 11.57
C VAL A 158 23.35 -4.87 10.91
N ALA A 159 23.83 -3.74 10.40
CA ALA A 159 23.08 -2.85 9.55
C ALA A 159 23.47 -3.09 8.09
N VAL A 160 22.49 -3.33 7.23
CA VAL A 160 22.65 -3.49 5.79
C VAL A 160 21.90 -2.36 5.09
N SER A 161 22.60 -1.65 4.22
CA SER A 161 22.03 -0.61 3.36
C SER A 161 21.96 -1.17 1.94
N LEU A 162 20.74 -1.43 1.44
CA LEU A 162 20.52 -1.97 0.10
C LEU A 162 20.92 -0.97 -1.01
N PRO A 163 20.61 0.35 -0.91
CA PRO A 163 20.96 1.32 -1.96
C PRO A 163 22.46 1.42 -2.19
N THR A 164 23.23 1.41 -1.10
CA THR A 164 24.70 1.50 -1.15
C THR A 164 25.38 0.13 -1.18
N ARG A 165 24.62 -0.96 -1.04
CA ARG A 165 25.12 -2.34 -0.95
C ARG A 165 26.22 -2.53 0.12
N LYS A 166 26.09 -1.81 1.24
CA LYS A 166 27.05 -1.83 2.36
C LYS A 166 26.49 -2.56 3.56
N VAL A 167 27.38 -3.24 4.27
CA VAL A 167 27.11 -3.98 5.51
C VAL A 167 28.03 -3.44 6.58
N THR A 168 27.48 -3.11 7.74
CA THR A 168 28.24 -2.64 8.89
C THR A 168 27.82 -3.42 10.12
N SER A 169 28.77 -3.97 10.87
CA SER A 169 28.47 -4.56 12.18
C SER A 169 28.38 -3.50 13.26
N VAL A 170 27.42 -3.67 14.18
CA VAL A 170 27.20 -2.84 15.38
C VAL A 170 27.71 -3.56 16.63
N GLY A 171 28.65 -4.49 16.46
CA GLY A 171 29.25 -5.24 17.54
C GLY A 171 30.55 -5.92 17.13
N ARG A 172 31.20 -6.53 18.14
CA ARG A 172 32.44 -7.29 17.95
C ARG A 172 32.22 -8.40 16.94
N VAL A 173 33.21 -8.57 16.06
CA VAL A 173 33.22 -9.61 15.05
C VAL A 173 34.33 -10.59 15.38
N SER A 174 34.03 -11.86 15.23
CA SER A 174 35.02 -12.94 15.35
C SER A 174 34.78 -13.99 14.30
N GLY A 175 35.83 -14.70 13.91
CA GLY A 175 35.69 -15.71 12.88
C GLY A 175 36.89 -16.62 12.76
N ARG A 176 36.71 -17.63 11.92
CA ARG A 176 37.73 -18.58 11.49
C ARG A 176 37.80 -18.57 9.98
N MET A 177 39.00 -18.76 9.48
CA MET A 177 39.34 -18.96 8.08
C MET A 177 40.37 -20.10 8.03
N PRO A 178 40.63 -20.72 6.86
CA PRO A 178 41.58 -21.82 6.75
C PRO A 178 42.97 -21.53 7.33
N LEU A 179 43.41 -20.28 7.24
CA LEU A 179 44.71 -19.81 7.75
C LEU A 179 44.72 -19.57 9.27
N GLY A 180 43.57 -19.52 9.95
CA GLY A 180 43.50 -19.28 11.40
C GLY A 180 42.24 -18.55 11.88
N SER A 181 42.35 -17.78 12.95
CA SER A 181 41.21 -17.07 13.57
C SER A 181 41.43 -15.56 13.61
N PHE A 182 40.37 -14.79 13.50
CA PHE A 182 40.41 -13.33 13.59
C PHE A 182 39.35 -12.78 14.54
N SER A 183 39.59 -11.58 15.07
CA SER A 183 38.61 -10.81 15.84
C SER A 183 38.84 -9.32 15.64
N ALA A 184 37.76 -8.55 15.67
CA ALA A 184 37.76 -7.10 15.53
C ALA A 184 36.57 -6.50 16.27
N SER A 185 36.57 -5.18 16.47
CA SER A 185 35.44 -4.49 17.11
C SER A 185 34.33 -4.14 16.11
N ARG A 186 34.69 -3.98 14.83
CA ARG A 186 33.76 -3.63 13.76
C ARG A 186 34.16 -4.30 12.44
N LEU A 187 33.17 -4.61 11.64
CA LEU A 187 33.29 -5.06 10.26
C LEU A 187 32.49 -4.13 9.37
N ASP A 188 33.10 -3.67 8.29
CA ASP A 188 32.44 -3.00 7.19
C ASP A 188 32.69 -3.81 5.93
N ALA A 189 31.64 -4.22 5.24
CA ALA A 189 31.73 -4.96 3.99
C ALA A 189 30.96 -4.26 2.88
N ASP A 190 31.52 -4.32 1.69
CA ASP A 190 30.95 -3.75 0.48
C ASP A 190 30.64 -4.90 -0.48
N MET A 191 29.35 -5.10 -0.78
CA MET A 191 28.91 -6.26 -1.57
C MET A 191 29.26 -6.12 -3.06
N GLU A 192 29.50 -4.89 -3.53
CA GLU A 192 29.85 -4.63 -4.93
C GLU A 192 31.32 -4.96 -5.19
N THR A 193 32.21 -4.39 -4.38
CA THR A 193 33.66 -4.61 -4.45
C THR A 193 34.11 -5.92 -3.79
N ARG A 194 33.24 -6.50 -2.95
CA ARG A 194 33.49 -7.73 -2.16
C ARG A 194 34.65 -7.57 -1.18
N VAL A 195 34.93 -6.32 -0.78
CA VAL A 195 35.95 -6.00 0.20
C VAL A 195 35.32 -6.04 1.59
N VAL A 196 35.97 -6.77 2.50
CA VAL A 196 35.64 -6.79 3.92
C VAL A 196 36.76 -6.11 4.68
N THR A 197 36.43 -5.06 5.40
CA THR A 197 37.35 -4.28 6.24
C THR A 197 37.03 -4.54 7.70
N LEU A 198 38.03 -5.01 8.44
CA LEU A 198 37.95 -5.17 9.89
C LEU A 198 38.62 -3.98 10.56
N SER A 199 37.97 -3.40 11.56
CA SER A 199 38.49 -2.23 12.29
C SER A 199 38.28 -2.33 13.80
N GLY A 200 39.06 -1.54 14.54
CA GLY A 200 39.03 -1.48 16.00
C GLY A 200 39.66 -2.69 16.69
N GLY A 201 40.96 -2.62 16.96
CA GLY A 201 41.67 -3.65 17.74
C GLY A 201 41.71 -5.02 17.06
N VAL A 202 42.00 -5.04 15.75
CA VAL A 202 42.05 -6.27 14.96
C VAL A 202 43.14 -7.19 15.48
N LYS A 203 42.77 -8.42 15.83
CA LYS A 203 43.69 -9.50 16.21
C LYS A 203 43.51 -10.66 15.26
N MET A 204 44.61 -11.13 14.70
CA MET A 204 44.65 -12.29 13.82
C MET A 204 45.67 -13.29 14.36
N ARG A 205 45.26 -14.55 14.47
CA ARG A 205 46.13 -15.67 14.82
C ARG A 205 46.18 -16.61 13.64
N ILE A 206 47.35 -16.69 13.00
CA ILE A 206 47.61 -17.61 11.90
C ILE A 206 48.08 -18.93 12.50
N THR A 207 47.48 -20.04 12.08
CA THR A 207 47.90 -21.39 12.44
C THR A 207 48.41 -22.07 11.18
N GLN A 208 49.72 -22.04 10.98
CA GLN A 208 50.38 -22.76 9.90
C GLN A 208 50.44 -24.26 10.28
N ARG A 209 49.98 -25.13 9.38
CA ARG A 209 50.20 -26.58 9.47
C ARG A 209 51.39 -26.95 8.62
#